data_AF-R0JXS8-F1
#
_entry.id   AF-R0JXS8-F1
#
_cell.length_a   1.000
_cell.length_b   1.000
_cell.length_c   1.000
_cell.angle_alpha   90.00
_cell.angle_beta   90.00
_cell.angle_gamma   90.00
#
_symmetry.space_group_name_H-M   'P 1'
#
loop_
_entity.id
_entity.type
_entity.pdbx_description
1 polymer ?
#
loop_
_entity_poly.entity_id
_entity_poly.type
_entity_poly.pdbx_seq_one_letter_code
_entity_poly.pdbx_strand_id
1 'polypeptide(L)'
;SQLLACVQWLGEFQVLAYLPLEADQGLPIQDMAELADVPEAQLCRIVRLTAMGGFLREPQPGYVAHTALSASFVRRLAQLDSAMFLAETVAPCMLHMAAASRHAHTHQAEGLAMDWGSKRVQRLWSSFVGAMGGADQDSHILAQIDWASLARDAAPHPALRFVVQTTDAAPPPSATATVSATSATASATSASAAPTPPSHSTSHSHNHNHNHHHNVRMCQRAHGAPQTITDAALYLVRVPANIPGPIRPRIAAELRAHLPVLQAQRGALLILTSPLLPEPGTVSRQTELLARVRDLARLQLVGSGLLTLQELVELVGSIHDAHGGLVVVKQLHAPNSAFVGLGLRYQPLLPLTG
;
A
#
# COMPACT_ATOMS: atom_id res chain seq x y z
N SER A 1 -11.96 -20.45 12.13
CA SER A 1 -13.09 -19.58 12.53
C SER A 1 -13.02 -19.26 14.02
N GLN A 2 -13.04 -20.24 14.92
CA GLN A 2 -13.15 -19.98 16.37
C GLN A 2 -11.98 -19.18 16.98
N LEU A 3 -10.72 -19.49 16.63
CA LEU A 3 -9.57 -18.73 17.14
C LEU A 3 -9.62 -17.25 16.74
N LEU A 4 -10.06 -16.94 15.50
CA LEU A 4 -10.22 -15.58 15.04
C LEU A 4 -11.31 -14.84 15.83
N ALA A 5 -12.44 -15.51 16.11
CA ALA A 5 -13.49 -14.94 16.96
C ALA A 5 -12.99 -14.68 18.39
N CYS A 6 -12.16 -15.55 18.96
CA CYS A 6 -11.52 -15.32 20.25
C CYS A 6 -10.57 -14.13 20.24
N VAL A 7 -9.73 -13.98 19.19
CA VAL A 7 -8.83 -12.83 19.05
C VAL A 7 -9.62 -11.53 18.90
N GLN A 8 -10.70 -11.54 18.11
CA GLN A 8 -11.61 -10.40 17.99
C GLN A 8 -12.22 -10.05 19.35
N TRP A 9 -12.75 -11.02 20.09
CA TRP A 9 -13.32 -10.79 21.41
C TRP A 9 -12.30 -10.20 22.39
N LEU A 10 -11.06 -10.73 22.42
CA LEU A 10 -9.98 -10.18 23.24
C LEU A 10 -9.61 -8.74 22.85
N GLY A 11 -9.72 -8.40 21.56
CA GLY A 11 -9.51 -7.05 21.04
C GLY A 11 -10.64 -6.09 21.43
N GLU A 12 -11.89 -6.51 21.29
CA GLU A 12 -13.09 -5.71 21.59
C GLU A 12 -13.14 -5.27 23.06
N PHE A 13 -12.86 -6.21 23.97
CA PHE A 13 -12.82 -5.96 25.42
C PHE A 13 -11.45 -5.47 25.90
N GLN A 14 -10.53 -5.12 25.00
CA GLN A 14 -9.20 -4.59 25.31
C GLN A 14 -8.36 -5.47 26.27
N VAL A 15 -8.68 -6.76 26.39
CA VAL A 15 -7.99 -7.72 27.28
C VAL A 15 -6.49 -7.74 26.98
N LEU A 16 -6.10 -7.64 25.71
CA LEU A 16 -4.70 -7.60 25.31
C LEU A 16 -3.97 -6.34 25.83
N ALA A 17 -4.66 -5.21 25.98
CA ALA A 17 -4.05 -3.97 26.44
C ALA A 17 -3.83 -3.95 27.97
N TYR A 18 -4.66 -4.68 28.73
CA TYR A 18 -4.52 -4.80 30.17
C TYR A 18 -3.42 -5.78 30.60
N LEU A 19 -3.02 -6.71 29.71
CA LEU A 19 -1.95 -7.65 29.99
C LEU A 19 -0.56 -6.96 29.96
N PRO A 20 0.28 -7.14 31.00
CA PRO A 20 1.63 -6.59 30.99
C PRO A 20 2.49 -7.28 29.93
N LEU A 21 3.22 -6.47 29.15
CA LEU A 21 4.05 -6.97 28.04
C LEU A 21 5.28 -7.79 28.48
N GLU A 22 5.79 -7.56 29.70
CA GLU A 22 7.05 -8.14 30.19
C GLU A 22 6.88 -8.92 31.51
N ALA A 23 5.64 -9.19 31.93
CA ALA A 23 5.40 -10.00 33.13
C ALA A 23 5.40 -11.49 32.79
N ASP A 24 6.52 -12.17 33.08
CA ASP A 24 6.63 -13.62 32.86
C ASP A 24 5.65 -14.44 33.70
N GLN A 25 5.27 -13.93 34.87
CA GLN A 25 4.32 -14.57 35.77
C GLN A 25 2.86 -14.35 35.34
N GLY A 26 2.59 -13.42 34.42
CA GLY A 26 1.23 -13.08 33.98
C GLY A 26 0.39 -12.34 35.03
N LEU A 27 -0.91 -12.24 34.75
CA LEU A 27 -1.93 -11.72 35.66
C LEU A 27 -2.96 -12.80 35.99
N PRO A 28 -3.56 -12.79 37.20
CA PRO A 28 -4.72 -13.61 37.51
C PRO A 28 -5.85 -13.36 36.50
N ILE A 29 -6.52 -14.43 36.05
CA ILE A 29 -7.64 -14.31 35.12
C ILE A 29 -8.82 -13.58 35.77
N GLN A 30 -9.02 -13.74 37.08
CA GLN A 30 -10.03 -13.02 37.84
C GLN A 30 -9.83 -11.50 37.76
N ASP A 31 -8.65 -11.01 38.11
CA ASP A 31 -8.31 -9.57 38.02
C ASP A 31 -8.50 -9.04 36.59
N MET A 32 -8.13 -9.84 35.58
CA MET A 32 -8.33 -9.48 34.18
C MET A 32 -9.81 -9.40 33.80
N ALA A 33 -10.64 -10.31 34.31
CA ALA A 33 -12.07 -10.31 34.08
C ALA A 33 -12.74 -9.07 34.70
N GLU A 34 -12.30 -8.70 35.90
CA GLU A 34 -12.74 -7.49 36.61
C GLU A 34 -12.31 -6.21 35.85
N LEU A 35 -11.05 -6.13 35.40
CA LEU A 35 -10.53 -4.98 34.65
C LEU A 35 -11.20 -4.79 33.28
N ALA A 36 -11.50 -5.89 32.58
CA ALA A 36 -12.11 -5.86 31.26
C ALA A 36 -13.65 -5.84 31.30
N ASP A 37 -14.26 -5.90 32.48
CA ASP A 37 -15.72 -5.96 32.70
C ASP A 37 -16.39 -7.11 31.92
N VAL A 38 -15.85 -8.33 32.08
CA VAL A 38 -16.30 -9.53 31.37
C VAL A 38 -16.50 -10.73 32.33
N PRO A 39 -17.37 -11.71 31.99
CA PRO A 39 -17.53 -12.89 32.82
C PRO A 39 -16.25 -13.75 32.87
N GLU A 40 -15.72 -13.99 34.08
CA GLU A 40 -14.49 -14.78 34.29
C GLU A 40 -14.56 -16.16 33.62
N ALA A 41 -15.69 -16.88 33.76
CA ALA A 41 -15.87 -18.20 33.15
C ALA A 41 -15.76 -18.17 31.62
N GLN A 42 -16.20 -17.07 30.98
CA GLN A 42 -16.05 -16.89 29.53
C GLN A 42 -14.60 -16.56 29.17
N LEU A 43 -13.98 -15.65 29.90
CA LEU A 43 -12.57 -15.27 29.71
C LEU A 43 -11.66 -16.51 29.85
N CYS A 44 -11.85 -17.33 30.90
CA CYS A 44 -11.14 -18.59 31.11
C CYS A 44 -11.18 -19.51 29.87
N ARG A 45 -12.37 -19.69 29.26
CA ARG A 45 -12.52 -20.54 28.06
C ARG A 45 -11.80 -19.96 26.84
N ILE A 46 -11.85 -18.63 26.67
CA ILE A 46 -11.19 -17.92 25.57
C ILE A 46 -9.68 -17.95 25.74
N VAL A 47 -9.17 -17.66 26.94
CA VAL A 47 -7.75 -17.77 27.31
C VAL A 47 -7.27 -19.19 27.04
N ARG A 48 -7.99 -20.21 27.52
CA ARG A 48 -7.58 -21.60 27.31
C ARG A 48 -7.48 -21.96 25.83
N LEU A 49 -8.47 -21.61 25.02
CA LEU A 49 -8.45 -21.91 23.59
C LEU A 49 -7.32 -21.16 22.87
N THR A 50 -7.13 -19.88 23.18
CA THR A 50 -6.08 -19.06 22.55
C THR A 50 -4.67 -19.45 23.01
N ALA A 51 -4.52 -19.96 24.24
CA ALA A 51 -3.27 -20.54 24.74
C ALA A 51 -2.92 -21.84 23.99
N MET A 52 -3.89 -22.73 23.80
CA MET A 52 -3.69 -23.94 22.99
C MET A 52 -3.37 -23.62 21.52
N GLY A 53 -3.85 -22.49 21.01
CA GLY A 53 -3.49 -21.95 19.69
C GLY A 53 -2.15 -21.19 19.65
N GLY A 54 -1.43 -21.08 20.76
CA GLY A 54 -0.14 -20.38 20.86
C GLY A 54 -0.22 -18.86 20.81
N PHE A 55 -1.42 -18.28 20.93
CA PHE A 55 -1.61 -16.82 20.91
C PHE A 55 -1.34 -16.20 22.28
N LEU A 56 -2.00 -16.67 23.33
CA LEU A 56 -1.71 -16.35 24.74
C LEU A 56 -0.93 -17.49 25.41
N ARG A 57 -0.54 -17.34 26.67
CA ARG A 57 0.01 -18.43 27.48
C ARG A 57 -0.56 -18.40 28.90
N GLU A 58 -0.65 -19.57 29.52
CA GLU A 58 -1.01 -19.75 30.93
C GLU A 58 0.25 -20.17 31.70
N PRO A 59 1.01 -19.23 32.29
CA PRO A 59 2.28 -19.56 32.94
C PRO A 59 2.09 -20.44 34.18
N GLN A 60 0.95 -20.29 34.86
CA GLN A 60 0.53 -21.10 36.00
C GLN A 60 -1.02 -21.18 36.02
N PRO A 61 -1.62 -22.16 36.74
CA PRO A 61 -3.07 -22.31 36.79
C PRO A 61 -3.77 -21.03 37.24
N GLY A 62 -4.77 -20.58 36.47
CA GLY A 62 -5.54 -19.37 36.77
C GLY A 62 -4.87 -18.04 36.39
N TYR A 63 -3.72 -18.08 35.70
CA TYR A 63 -3.00 -16.89 35.25
C TYR A 63 -2.89 -16.86 33.72
N VAL A 64 -2.83 -15.65 33.17
CA VAL A 64 -2.68 -15.40 31.74
C VAL A 64 -1.54 -14.41 31.48
N ALA A 65 -0.74 -14.67 30.45
CA ALA A 65 0.32 -13.78 29.99
C ALA A 65 0.38 -13.72 28.47
N HIS A 66 1.07 -12.69 27.97
CA HIS A 66 1.41 -12.60 26.56
C HIS A 66 2.40 -13.68 26.12
N THR A 67 2.27 -14.08 24.86
CA THR A 67 3.37 -14.62 24.06
C THR A 67 3.98 -13.50 23.24
N ALA A 68 5.07 -13.78 22.52
CA ALA A 68 5.62 -12.82 21.56
C ALA A 68 4.59 -12.40 20.48
N LEU A 69 3.69 -13.31 20.08
CA LEU A 69 2.65 -13.05 19.08
C LEU A 69 1.55 -12.14 19.61
N SER A 70 0.93 -12.46 20.75
CA SER A 70 -0.12 -11.60 21.31
C SER A 70 0.42 -10.24 21.75
N ALA A 71 1.65 -10.17 22.26
CA ALA A 71 2.30 -8.90 22.58
C ALA A 71 2.50 -8.03 21.33
N SER A 72 2.66 -8.62 20.14
CA SER A 72 2.84 -7.85 18.91
C SER A 72 1.57 -7.07 18.53
N PHE A 73 0.38 -7.55 18.90
CA PHE A 73 -0.90 -6.87 18.67
C PHE A 73 -1.02 -5.58 19.48
N VAL A 74 -0.39 -5.51 20.65
CA VAL A 74 -0.31 -4.31 21.49
C VAL A 74 0.76 -3.36 20.97
N ARG A 75 1.95 -3.90 20.62
CA ARG A 75 3.08 -3.08 20.12
C ARG A 75 2.80 -2.45 18.75
N ARG A 76 2.02 -3.13 17.90
CA ARG A 76 1.71 -2.68 16.53
C ARG A 76 0.22 -2.74 16.31
N LEU A 77 -0.43 -1.59 16.51
CA LEU A 77 -1.89 -1.47 16.37
C LEU A 77 -2.41 -1.93 14.99
N ALA A 78 -1.59 -1.84 13.94
CA ALA A 78 -1.92 -2.37 12.62
C ALA A 78 -2.23 -3.88 12.61
N GLN A 79 -1.64 -4.67 13.50
CA GLN A 79 -1.92 -6.10 13.60
C GLN A 79 -3.28 -6.37 14.22
N LEU A 80 -3.64 -5.62 15.26
CA LEU A 80 -4.98 -5.66 15.85
C LEU A 80 -6.02 -5.17 14.84
N ASP A 81 -5.79 -4.01 14.20
CA ASP A 81 -6.66 -3.48 13.14
C ASP A 81 -6.89 -4.50 12.02
N SER A 82 -5.81 -5.18 11.56
CA SER A 82 -5.93 -6.23 10.55
C SER A 82 -6.78 -7.41 11.03
N ALA A 83 -6.64 -7.83 12.29
CA ALA A 83 -7.41 -8.95 12.83
C ALA A 83 -8.89 -8.59 13.03
N MET A 84 -9.17 -7.38 13.51
CA MET A 84 -10.53 -6.85 13.64
C MET A 84 -11.20 -6.74 12.28
N PHE A 85 -10.50 -6.20 11.28
CA PHE A 85 -11.03 -6.15 9.90
C PHE A 85 -11.30 -7.55 9.34
N LEU A 86 -10.37 -8.48 9.54
CA LEU A 86 -10.54 -9.86 9.10
C LEU A 86 -11.76 -10.51 9.77
N ALA A 87 -11.97 -10.30 11.07
CA ALA A 87 -13.07 -10.90 11.82
C ALA A 87 -14.43 -10.26 11.52
N GLU A 88 -14.51 -8.93 11.51
CA GLU A 88 -15.77 -8.18 11.37
C GLU A 88 -16.24 -8.06 9.92
N THR A 89 -15.30 -8.02 8.98
CA THR A 89 -15.59 -7.67 7.58
C THR A 89 -15.28 -8.83 6.63
N VAL A 90 -14.02 -9.26 6.58
CA VAL A 90 -13.58 -10.20 5.54
C VAL A 90 -14.14 -11.60 5.77
N ALA A 91 -14.10 -12.11 7.00
CA ALA A 91 -14.57 -13.47 7.32
C ALA A 91 -16.06 -13.68 7.04
N PRO A 92 -16.98 -12.78 7.43
CA PRO A 92 -18.37 -12.87 6.99
C PRO A 92 -18.51 -12.91 5.47
N CYS A 93 -17.85 -12.00 4.74
CA CYS A 93 -17.89 -11.99 3.28
C CYS A 93 -17.38 -13.31 2.67
N MET A 94 -16.30 -13.86 3.23
CA MET A 94 -15.76 -15.15 2.80
C MET A 94 -16.76 -16.28 3.03
N LEU A 95 -17.39 -16.36 4.20
CA LEU A 95 -18.35 -17.42 4.53
C LEU A 95 -19.61 -17.35 3.65
N HIS A 96 -20.01 -16.16 3.22
CA HIS A 96 -21.16 -15.96 2.33
C HIS A 96 -20.83 -16.08 0.83
N MET A 97 -19.56 -16.31 0.45
CA MET A 97 -19.14 -16.27 -0.97
C MET A 97 -19.91 -17.26 -1.87
N ALA A 98 -20.23 -18.44 -1.35
CA ALA A 98 -20.95 -19.46 -2.09
C ALA A 98 -22.40 -19.03 -2.37
N ALA A 99 -23.04 -18.38 -1.40
CA ALA A 99 -24.37 -17.81 -1.56
C ALA A 99 -24.34 -16.64 -2.55
N ALA A 100 -23.40 -15.71 -2.41
CA ALA A 100 -23.25 -14.57 -3.31
C ALA A 100 -23.05 -15.01 -4.78
N SER A 101 -22.23 -16.06 -5.00
CA SER A 101 -21.97 -16.58 -6.36
C SER A 101 -23.22 -17.15 -7.05
N ARG A 102 -24.17 -17.71 -6.29
CA ARG A 102 -25.45 -18.19 -6.84
C ARG A 102 -26.35 -17.04 -7.29
N HIS A 103 -26.34 -15.91 -6.57
CA HIS A 103 -27.17 -14.74 -6.87
C HIS A 103 -26.57 -13.79 -7.92
N ALA A 104 -25.25 -13.84 -8.12
CA ALA A 104 -24.58 -13.09 -9.18
C ALA A 104 -25.08 -13.46 -10.59
N HIS A 105 -25.59 -14.68 -10.78
CA HIS A 105 -26.20 -15.15 -12.03
C HIS A 105 -27.61 -14.57 -12.28
N THR A 106 -28.20 -13.88 -11.29
CA THR A 106 -29.60 -13.41 -11.31
C THR A 106 -29.74 -11.87 -11.27
N HIS A 107 -28.69 -11.12 -11.63
CA HIS A 107 -28.71 -9.65 -11.73
C HIS A 107 -29.00 -8.90 -10.40
N GLN A 108 -28.32 -9.25 -9.31
CA GLN A 108 -28.12 -8.32 -8.19
C GLN A 108 -26.85 -8.68 -7.43
N ALA A 109 -25.75 -8.00 -7.75
CA ALA A 109 -24.55 -8.05 -6.92
C ALA A 109 -24.80 -7.16 -5.69
N GLU A 110 -25.53 -7.69 -4.71
CA GLU A 110 -25.53 -7.16 -3.34
C GLU A 110 -24.18 -7.48 -2.71
N GLY A 111 -23.13 -6.78 -3.15
CA GLY A 111 -21.94 -6.63 -2.32
C GLY A 111 -22.39 -5.95 -1.04
N LEU A 112 -22.00 -6.48 0.13
CA LEU A 112 -22.16 -5.78 1.41
C LEU A 112 -21.65 -4.35 1.20
N ALA A 113 -22.58 -3.38 1.20
CA ALA A 113 -22.30 -1.99 0.87
C ALA A 113 -21.44 -1.40 1.99
N MET A 114 -20.12 -1.61 1.89
CA MET A 114 -19.17 -1.06 2.83
C MET A 114 -18.99 0.43 2.54
N ASP A 115 -19.07 1.23 3.60
CA ASP A 115 -18.75 2.65 3.52
C ASP A 115 -17.24 2.84 3.41
N TRP A 116 -16.73 2.72 2.18
CA TRP A 116 -15.33 2.97 1.84
C TRP A 116 -14.91 4.44 2.04
N GLY A 117 -15.85 5.35 2.29
CA GLY A 117 -15.57 6.73 2.69
C GLY A 117 -15.17 6.87 4.16
N SER A 118 -15.51 5.89 5.01
CA SER A 118 -15.17 5.91 6.42
C SER A 118 -13.66 5.80 6.67
N LYS A 119 -13.11 6.76 7.42
CA LYS A 119 -11.70 6.75 7.85
C LYS A 119 -11.34 5.47 8.64
N ARG A 120 -12.28 4.93 9.41
CA ARG A 120 -12.09 3.66 10.14
C ARG A 120 -11.90 2.52 9.14
N VAL A 121 -12.80 2.39 8.17
CA VAL A 121 -12.73 1.32 7.14
C VAL A 121 -11.44 1.44 6.33
N GLN A 122 -11.05 2.65 5.92
CA GLN A 122 -9.81 2.88 5.19
C GLN A 122 -8.55 2.51 6.00
N ARG A 123 -8.53 2.84 7.30
CA ARG A 123 -7.44 2.46 8.21
C ARG A 123 -7.36 0.93 8.36
N LEU A 124 -8.48 0.30 8.71
CA LEU A 124 -8.58 -1.15 8.92
C LEU A 124 -8.22 -1.93 7.65
N TRP A 125 -8.72 -1.49 6.49
CA TRP A 125 -8.38 -2.02 5.18
C TRP A 125 -6.89 -1.91 4.87
N SER A 126 -6.28 -0.75 5.14
CA SER A 126 -4.85 -0.54 4.92
C SER A 126 -4.00 -1.46 5.79
N SER A 127 -4.37 -1.62 7.06
CA SER A 127 -3.72 -2.55 7.99
C SER A 127 -3.84 -4.01 7.52
N PHE A 128 -5.03 -4.42 7.09
CA PHE A 128 -5.29 -5.76 6.55
C PHE A 128 -4.49 -6.06 5.28
N VAL A 129 -4.50 -5.15 4.31
CA VAL A 129 -3.72 -5.28 3.08
C VAL A 129 -2.22 -5.29 3.37
N GLY A 130 -1.76 -4.47 4.32
CA GLY A 130 -0.38 -4.47 4.79
C GLY A 130 0.05 -5.82 5.37
N ALA A 131 -0.80 -6.45 6.18
CA ALA A 131 -0.56 -7.78 6.74
C ALA A 131 -0.46 -8.88 5.67
N MET A 132 -1.13 -8.70 4.53
CA MET A 132 -1.02 -9.58 3.35
C MET A 132 0.13 -9.19 2.40
N GLY A 133 1.14 -8.47 2.91
CA GLY A 133 2.30 -8.07 2.11
C GLY A 133 2.03 -6.92 1.13
N GLY A 134 0.89 -6.24 1.20
CA GLY A 134 0.58 -5.12 0.30
C GLY A 134 1.31 -3.81 0.63
N ALA A 135 2.08 -3.76 1.70
CA ALA A 135 2.88 -2.59 2.07
C ALA A 135 4.18 -2.49 1.24
N ASP A 136 4.38 -1.34 0.60
CA ASP A 136 5.66 -0.85 0.05
C ASP A 136 6.44 -1.76 -0.93
N GLN A 137 5.72 -2.49 -1.79
CA GLN A 137 6.35 -3.36 -2.80
C GLN A 137 6.86 -2.64 -4.05
N ASP A 138 6.49 -1.38 -4.29
CA ASP A 138 6.91 -0.65 -5.48
C ASP A 138 8.28 0.03 -5.34
N SER A 139 8.84 0.10 -4.13
CA SER A 139 10.20 0.58 -3.86
C SER A 139 11.26 -0.11 -4.74
N HIS A 140 11.17 -1.44 -4.91
CA HIS A 140 12.06 -2.21 -5.78
C HIS A 140 11.89 -1.92 -7.28
N ILE A 141 10.69 -1.48 -7.69
CA ILE A 141 10.43 -1.04 -9.06
C ILE A 141 11.06 0.33 -9.26
N LEU A 142 10.90 1.23 -8.29
CA LEU A 142 11.46 2.58 -8.34
C LEU A 142 13.00 2.58 -8.30
N ALA A 143 13.61 1.60 -7.64
CA ALA A 143 15.06 1.42 -7.61
C ALA A 143 15.67 1.06 -8.98
N GLN A 144 14.87 0.55 -9.93
CA GLN A 144 15.34 0.21 -11.28
C GLN A 144 15.36 1.40 -12.24
N ILE A 145 14.85 2.56 -11.80
CA ILE A 145 14.83 3.77 -12.60
C ILE A 145 16.20 4.43 -12.50
N ASP A 146 16.86 4.66 -13.65
CA ASP A 146 18.07 5.48 -13.71
C ASP A 146 17.71 6.96 -13.56
N TRP A 147 17.58 7.39 -12.30
CA TRP A 147 17.30 8.77 -11.95
C TRP A 147 18.41 9.74 -12.43
N ALA A 148 19.63 9.24 -12.59
CA ALA A 148 20.77 10.05 -13.02
C ALA A 148 20.73 10.34 -14.52
N SER A 149 20.28 9.40 -15.36
CA SER A 149 20.06 9.69 -16.79
C SER A 149 18.98 10.75 -17.01
N LEU A 150 17.89 10.68 -16.22
CA LEU A 150 16.80 11.67 -16.28
C LEU A 150 17.26 13.08 -15.87
N ALA A 151 18.26 13.18 -14.99
CA ALA A 151 18.84 14.45 -14.57
C ALA A 151 19.81 15.05 -15.60
N ARG A 152 20.48 14.22 -16.42
CA ARG A 152 21.46 14.66 -17.44
C ARG A 152 20.81 15.24 -18.70
N ASP A 153 19.62 14.77 -19.07
CA ASP A 153 18.88 15.28 -20.22
C ASP A 153 18.15 16.60 -19.91
N ALA A 154 18.01 16.94 -18.63
CA ALA A 154 17.64 18.29 -18.22
C ALA A 154 18.87 19.20 -18.38
N ALA A 155 18.68 20.36 -19.03
CA ALA A 155 19.69 21.40 -19.28
C ALA A 155 20.72 21.58 -18.13
N PRO A 156 21.95 22.05 -18.40
CA PRO A 156 23.04 22.06 -17.42
C PRO A 156 22.63 22.83 -16.15
N HIS A 157 22.29 22.05 -15.11
CA HIS A 157 21.81 22.46 -13.79
C HIS A 157 20.43 23.14 -13.75
N PRO A 158 19.39 22.33 -13.48
CA PRO A 158 18.58 22.61 -12.30
C PRO A 158 18.51 21.38 -11.40
N ALA A 159 18.60 21.59 -10.08
CA ALA A 159 18.32 20.54 -9.11
C ALA A 159 16.96 19.86 -9.44
N LEU A 160 16.90 18.53 -9.42
CA LEU A 160 15.66 17.78 -9.63
C LEU A 160 14.59 18.31 -8.67
N ARG A 161 13.50 18.86 -9.24
CA ARG A 161 12.34 19.31 -8.48
C ARG A 161 11.29 18.22 -8.48
N PHE A 162 10.93 17.74 -7.30
CA PHE A 162 9.89 16.75 -7.13
C PHE A 162 8.59 17.44 -6.72
N VAL A 163 7.51 17.21 -7.47
CA VAL A 163 6.16 17.63 -7.07
C VAL A 163 5.38 16.41 -6.64
N VAL A 164 5.05 16.32 -5.36
CA VAL A 164 4.26 15.22 -4.81
C VAL A 164 2.81 15.66 -4.74
N GLN A 165 1.93 15.01 -5.50
CA GLN A 165 0.49 15.27 -5.48
C GLN A 165 -0.23 14.27 -4.58
N THR A 166 -0.93 14.75 -3.54
CA THR A 166 -1.74 13.92 -2.65
C THR A 166 -3.23 14.15 -2.87
N THR A 167 -4.03 13.10 -2.67
CA THR A 167 -5.48 13.13 -2.90
C THR A 167 -6.30 13.51 -1.66
N ASP A 168 -5.67 13.62 -0.48
CA ASP A 168 -6.37 13.87 0.79
C ASP A 168 -5.54 14.67 1.81
N ALA A 169 -6.23 15.36 2.74
CA ALA A 169 -5.65 16.20 3.80
C ALA A 169 -5.23 15.41 5.06
N ALA A 170 -4.74 14.18 4.90
CA ALA A 170 -4.12 13.41 5.98
C ALA A 170 -2.61 13.74 6.05
N PRO A 171 -1.99 13.78 7.25
CA PRO A 171 -0.56 13.97 7.34
C PRO A 171 0.12 12.81 6.59
N PRO A 172 1.25 13.08 5.92
CA PRO A 172 1.83 12.10 5.01
C PRO A 172 2.19 10.81 5.76
N PRO A 173 2.20 9.64 5.11
CA PRO A 173 3.20 8.64 5.45
C PRO A 173 4.56 9.25 5.11
N SER A 174 5.09 10.04 6.04
CA SER A 174 6.30 10.87 5.89
C SER A 174 7.56 10.07 5.59
N ALA A 175 7.51 8.74 5.69
CA ALA A 175 8.62 7.88 5.35
C ALA A 175 8.69 7.64 3.84
N THR A 176 7.67 7.10 3.18
CA THR A 176 7.86 6.52 1.84
C THR A 176 8.01 7.54 0.70
N ALA A 177 7.22 8.63 0.72
CA ALA A 177 7.32 9.67 -0.31
C ALA A 177 8.60 10.50 -0.15
N THR A 178 8.93 10.83 1.11
CA THR A 178 10.19 11.50 1.45
C THR A 178 11.38 10.60 1.14
N VAL A 179 11.33 9.31 1.47
CA VAL A 179 12.40 8.34 1.16
C VAL A 179 12.57 8.16 -0.34
N SER A 180 11.50 8.08 -1.13
CA SER A 180 11.62 7.97 -2.60
C SER A 180 12.25 9.24 -3.21
N ALA A 181 11.83 10.42 -2.75
CA ALA A 181 12.39 11.70 -3.18
C ALA A 181 13.82 11.91 -2.67
N THR A 182 14.12 11.56 -1.41
CA THR A 182 15.46 11.69 -0.81
C THR A 182 16.44 10.69 -1.41
N SER A 183 16.01 9.45 -1.68
CA SER A 183 16.81 8.45 -2.39
C SER A 183 17.16 8.95 -3.79
N ALA A 184 16.17 9.47 -4.54
CA ALA A 184 16.39 10.03 -5.86
C ALA A 184 17.34 11.25 -5.83
N THR A 185 17.19 12.16 -4.85
CA THR A 185 18.13 13.27 -4.65
C THR A 185 19.53 12.81 -4.27
N ALA A 186 19.69 11.78 -3.43
CA ALA A 186 20.98 11.26 -3.01
C ALA A 186 21.73 10.55 -4.15
N SER A 187 21.00 9.82 -5.00
CA SER A 187 21.56 9.26 -6.23
C SER A 187 21.91 10.32 -7.28
N ALA A 188 21.21 11.46 -7.32
CA ALA A 188 21.51 12.56 -8.23
C ALA A 188 22.70 13.42 -7.77
N THR A 189 22.85 13.66 -6.45
CA THR A 189 23.98 14.44 -5.90
C THR A 189 25.29 13.66 -5.91
N SER A 190 25.27 12.35 -5.67
CA SER A 190 26.46 11.49 -5.76
C SER A 190 27.03 11.38 -7.18
N ALA A 191 26.19 11.52 -8.22
CA ALA A 191 26.62 11.58 -9.61
C ALA A 191 27.25 12.91 -10.04
N SER A 192 27.13 13.97 -9.21
CA SER A 192 27.65 15.32 -9.48
C SER A 192 28.92 15.66 -8.67
N ALA A 193 29.44 14.73 -7.87
CA ALA A 193 30.64 14.95 -7.08
C ALA A 193 31.90 14.86 -7.97
N ALA A 194 32.38 16.01 -8.45
CA ALA A 194 33.74 16.14 -8.96
C ALA A 194 34.75 15.92 -7.82
N PRO A 195 35.90 15.27 -8.07
CA PRO A 195 36.91 15.05 -7.04
C PRO A 195 37.60 16.39 -6.72
N THR A 196 37.31 16.98 -5.56
CA THR A 196 38.10 18.08 -5.02
C THR A 196 39.27 17.55 -4.18
N PRO A 197 40.47 18.17 -4.25
CA PRO A 197 41.65 17.70 -3.54
C PRO A 197 41.58 18.00 -2.03
N PRO A 198 42.38 17.32 -1.19
CA PRO A 198 42.30 17.47 0.26
C PRO A 198 43.00 18.75 0.70
N SER A 199 42.30 19.62 1.42
CA SER A 199 42.90 20.73 2.16
C SER A 199 42.47 20.68 3.63
N HIS A 200 43.48 20.75 4.49
CA HIS A 200 43.43 20.61 5.95
C HIS A 200 42.73 21.76 6.68
N SER A 201 42.12 21.41 7.83
CA SER A 201 41.85 22.21 9.05
C SER A 201 40.89 23.42 8.90
N THR A 202 39.98 23.76 9.81
CA THR A 202 39.96 23.67 11.28
C THR A 202 38.50 23.83 11.77
N SER A 203 38.24 23.36 12.98
CA SER A 203 36.99 23.47 13.75
C SER A 203 36.43 24.88 13.89
N HIS A 204 35.14 25.07 13.59
CA HIS A 204 34.25 25.95 14.34
C HIS A 204 32.82 25.40 14.38
N SER A 205 32.37 25.12 15.60
CA SER A 205 31.01 24.75 15.96
C SER A 205 30.06 25.92 15.76
N HIS A 206 29.21 25.87 14.74
CA HIS A 206 27.98 26.65 14.68
C HIS A 206 26.79 25.76 14.35
N ASN A 207 25.91 25.70 15.35
CA ASN A 207 24.62 25.04 15.41
C ASN A 207 23.67 25.71 14.39
N HIS A 208 23.34 25.05 13.28
CA HIS A 208 22.27 25.44 12.36
C HIS A 208 21.44 24.21 11.98
N ASN A 209 20.45 23.93 12.83
CA ASN A 209 19.41 22.95 12.58
C ASN A 209 18.30 23.59 11.75
N HIS A 210 18.47 23.70 10.42
CA HIS A 210 17.43 24.12 9.46
C HIS A 210 17.61 23.39 8.12
N ASN A 211 17.30 22.09 8.08
CA ASN A 211 17.32 21.31 6.84
C ASN A 211 15.99 21.51 6.08
N HIS A 212 15.81 22.67 5.44
CA HIS A 212 14.70 22.92 4.51
C HIS A 212 15.02 22.24 3.16
N HIS A 213 14.38 21.10 2.88
CA HIS A 213 14.49 20.39 1.60
C HIS A 213 13.94 21.23 0.43
N HIS A 214 14.78 22.08 -0.18
CA HIS A 214 14.41 23.00 -1.28
C HIS A 214 13.98 22.33 -2.61
N ASN A 215 14.00 21.01 -2.70
CA ASN A 215 13.82 20.26 -3.95
C ASN A 215 12.51 19.48 -4.02
N VAL A 216 11.68 19.50 -2.96
CA VAL A 216 10.39 18.78 -2.92
C VAL A 216 9.26 19.75 -2.63
N ARG A 217 8.30 19.86 -3.54
CA ARG A 217 7.06 20.62 -3.37
C ARG A 217 5.89 19.66 -3.21
N MET A 218 5.09 19.85 -2.17
CA MET A 218 3.84 19.09 -1.98
C MET A 218 2.67 19.92 -2.52
N CYS A 219 1.74 19.27 -3.23
CA CYS A 219 0.52 19.88 -3.74
C CYS A 219 -0.65 18.92 -3.56
N GLN A 220 -1.87 19.45 -3.46
CA GLN A 220 -3.07 18.63 -3.44
C GLN A 220 -3.69 18.58 -4.84
N ARG A 221 -4.15 17.40 -5.24
CA ARG A 221 -4.94 17.19 -6.46
C ARG A 221 -5.93 16.07 -6.24
N ALA A 222 -7.21 16.33 -6.53
CA ALA A 222 -8.22 15.28 -6.49
C ALA A 222 -7.88 14.17 -7.49
N HIS A 223 -8.12 12.92 -7.10
CA HIS A 223 -7.87 11.76 -7.95
C HIS A 223 -8.61 11.87 -9.29
N GLY A 224 -7.93 11.65 -10.42
CA GLY A 224 -8.51 11.78 -11.75
C GLY A 224 -8.81 13.21 -12.20
N ALA A 225 -8.53 14.23 -11.38
CA ALA A 225 -8.58 15.62 -11.84
C ALA A 225 -7.42 15.89 -12.82
N PRO A 226 -7.61 16.79 -13.82
CA PRO A 226 -6.60 17.07 -14.85
C PRO A 226 -5.22 17.35 -14.27
N GLN A 227 -4.18 16.85 -14.91
CA GLN A 227 -2.80 17.12 -14.50
C GLN A 227 -2.45 18.60 -14.77
N THR A 228 -2.02 19.31 -13.74
CA THR A 228 -1.70 20.74 -13.77
C THR A 228 -0.22 21.03 -13.99
N ILE A 229 0.65 20.05 -13.73
CA ILE A 229 2.09 20.16 -14.00
C ILE A 229 2.32 19.73 -15.44
N THR A 230 2.65 20.67 -16.32
CA THR A 230 2.73 20.46 -17.78
C THR A 230 4.15 20.34 -18.31
N ASP A 231 5.16 20.61 -17.48
CA ASP A 231 6.58 20.73 -17.85
C ASP A 231 7.44 19.60 -17.26
N ALA A 232 6.84 18.54 -16.73
CA ALA A 232 7.57 17.45 -16.11
C ALA A 232 8.12 16.46 -17.16
N ALA A 233 9.41 16.16 -17.07
CA ALA A 233 10.03 15.11 -17.88
C ALA A 233 9.56 13.69 -17.48
N LEU A 234 9.15 13.52 -16.22
CA LEU A 234 8.69 12.25 -15.67
C LEU A 234 7.44 12.46 -14.79
N TYR A 235 6.40 11.68 -15.05
CA TYR A 235 5.25 11.53 -14.18
C TYR A 235 5.32 10.17 -13.49
N LEU A 236 5.19 10.13 -12.16
CA LEU A 236 5.12 8.88 -11.41
C LEU A 236 3.73 8.71 -10.80
N VAL A 237 2.96 7.75 -11.33
CA VAL A 237 1.62 7.40 -10.85
C VAL A 237 1.72 6.11 -10.05
N ARG A 238 1.56 6.22 -8.72
CA ARG A 238 1.61 5.08 -7.81
C ARG A 238 0.20 4.63 -7.43
N VAL A 239 -0.11 3.39 -7.70
CA VAL A 239 -1.39 2.76 -7.34
C VAL A 239 -1.11 1.74 -6.24
N PRO A 240 -1.29 2.09 -4.95
CA PRO A 240 -0.99 1.15 -3.89
C PRO A 240 -2.03 0.02 -3.78
N ALA A 241 -1.64 -1.09 -3.14
CA ALA A 241 -2.51 -2.25 -2.94
C ALA A 241 -3.74 -1.96 -2.07
N ASN A 242 -3.62 -1.01 -1.16
CA ASN A 242 -4.62 -0.64 -0.17
C ASN A 242 -5.61 0.41 -0.67
N ILE A 243 -5.63 0.74 -1.96
CA ILE A 243 -6.64 1.66 -2.47
C ILE A 243 -8.04 1.07 -2.23
N PRO A 244 -8.97 1.86 -1.63
CA PRO A 244 -10.35 1.43 -1.44
C PRO A 244 -11.14 1.46 -2.75
N GLY A 245 -12.07 0.52 -2.90
CA GLY A 245 -12.92 0.42 -4.08
C GLY A 245 -12.21 -0.13 -5.33
N PRO A 246 -12.89 -0.16 -6.50
CA PRO A 246 -12.38 -0.81 -7.72
C PRO A 246 -11.11 -0.16 -8.26
N ILE A 247 -10.11 -0.97 -8.61
CA ILE A 247 -8.78 -0.47 -9.05
C ILE A 247 -8.77 0.00 -10.51
N ARG A 248 -9.49 -0.70 -11.39
CA ARG A 248 -9.55 -0.43 -12.83
C ARG A 248 -10.01 1.00 -13.17
N PRO A 249 -11.18 1.50 -12.70
CA PRO A 249 -11.62 2.85 -13.02
C PRO A 249 -10.70 3.91 -12.42
N ARG A 250 -10.00 3.60 -11.31
CA ARG A 250 -9.05 4.51 -10.70
C ARG A 250 -7.81 4.72 -11.56
N ILE A 251 -7.18 3.63 -11.99
CA ILE A 251 -6.08 3.67 -12.96
C ILE A 251 -6.52 4.42 -14.22
N ALA A 252 -7.69 4.09 -14.77
CA ALA A 252 -8.19 4.71 -16.00
C ALA A 252 -8.37 6.22 -15.87
N ALA A 253 -8.99 6.70 -14.78
CA ALA A 253 -9.19 8.13 -14.54
C ALA A 253 -7.85 8.87 -14.40
N GLU A 254 -6.89 8.27 -13.71
CA GLU A 254 -5.59 8.87 -13.49
C GLU A 254 -4.72 8.92 -14.76
N LEU A 255 -4.78 7.87 -15.59
CA LEU A 255 -4.14 7.87 -16.91
C LEU A 255 -4.78 8.89 -17.86
N ARG A 256 -6.12 9.01 -17.87
CA ARG A 256 -6.83 10.04 -18.66
C ARG A 256 -6.45 11.45 -18.23
N ALA A 257 -6.30 11.69 -16.93
CA ALA A 257 -5.88 12.99 -16.40
C ALA A 257 -4.47 13.41 -16.88
N HIS A 258 -3.60 12.44 -17.20
CA HIS A 258 -2.24 12.68 -17.70
C HIS A 258 -2.14 12.69 -19.24
N LEU A 259 -3.19 12.24 -19.95
CA LEU A 259 -3.15 12.16 -21.41
C LEU A 259 -2.83 13.52 -22.08
N PRO A 260 -3.46 14.66 -21.70
CA PRO A 260 -3.20 15.93 -22.36
C PRO A 260 -1.75 16.44 -22.18
N VAL A 261 -1.17 16.24 -20.99
CA VAL A 261 0.21 16.70 -20.72
C VAL A 261 1.24 15.84 -21.44
N LEU A 262 1.01 14.52 -21.55
CA LEU A 262 1.87 13.63 -22.32
C LEU A 262 1.77 13.86 -23.83
N GLN A 263 0.59 14.25 -24.32
CA GLN A 263 0.40 14.66 -25.70
C GLN A 263 1.16 15.95 -26.02
N ALA A 264 1.09 16.95 -25.14
CA ALA A 264 1.78 18.22 -25.31
C ALA A 264 3.30 18.08 -25.21
N GLN A 265 3.79 17.24 -24.30
CA GLN A 265 5.22 16.97 -24.08
C GLN A 265 5.59 15.55 -24.50
N ARG A 266 5.80 15.33 -25.81
CA ARG A 266 6.08 13.99 -26.37
C ARG A 266 7.34 13.29 -25.82
N GLY A 267 8.26 14.05 -25.24
CA GLY A 267 9.45 13.51 -24.58
C GLY A 267 9.19 12.99 -23.15
N ALA A 268 8.06 13.37 -22.54
CA ALA A 268 7.73 12.98 -21.17
C ALA A 268 7.45 11.48 -21.07
N LEU A 269 7.90 10.89 -19.96
CA LEU A 269 7.63 9.51 -19.59
C LEU A 269 6.64 9.48 -18.43
N LEU A 270 5.65 8.59 -18.47
CA LEU A 270 4.86 8.26 -17.29
C LEU A 270 5.25 6.87 -16.79
N ILE A 271 5.49 6.72 -15.49
CA ILE A 271 5.69 5.43 -14.84
C ILE A 271 4.46 5.14 -13.98
N LEU A 272 3.73 4.09 -14.32
CA LEU A 272 2.62 3.57 -13.55
C LEU A 272 3.10 2.39 -12.70
N THR A 273 3.05 2.48 -11.37
CA THR A 273 3.23 1.31 -10.49
C THR A 273 1.88 0.82 -10.00
N SER A 274 1.61 -0.48 -10.12
CA SER A 274 0.33 -1.07 -9.71
C SER A 274 0.51 -2.48 -9.17
N PRO A 275 -0.28 -2.91 -8.17
CA PRO A 275 -0.41 -4.32 -7.86
C PRO A 275 -1.00 -5.07 -9.05
N LEU A 276 -0.58 -6.31 -9.23
CA LEU A 276 -1.13 -7.25 -10.19
C LEU A 276 -1.54 -8.54 -9.51
N LEU A 277 -2.35 -9.30 -10.25
CA LEU A 277 -2.52 -10.72 -10.06
C LEU A 277 -1.44 -11.45 -10.88
N PRO A 278 -0.42 -12.06 -10.24
CA PRO A 278 0.68 -12.70 -10.97
C PRO A 278 0.20 -13.93 -11.74
N GLU A 279 0.90 -14.29 -12.81
CA GLU A 279 0.68 -15.57 -13.49
C GLU A 279 1.12 -16.73 -12.58
N PRO A 280 0.40 -17.87 -12.57
CA PRO A 280 0.73 -18.99 -11.70
C PRO A 280 2.19 -19.45 -11.84
N GLY A 281 2.90 -19.53 -10.71
CA GLY A 281 4.29 -20.02 -10.67
C GLY A 281 5.36 -19.01 -11.11
N THR A 282 5.00 -17.76 -11.46
CA THR A 282 5.99 -16.72 -11.83
C THR A 282 6.68 -16.06 -10.65
N VAL A 283 6.09 -16.18 -9.45
CA VAL A 283 6.64 -15.69 -8.19
C VAL A 283 6.69 -16.82 -7.17
N SER A 284 7.32 -16.60 -6.02
CA SER A 284 7.34 -17.59 -4.94
C SER A 284 5.92 -17.95 -4.50
N ARG A 285 5.76 -19.19 -4.03
CA ARG A 285 4.47 -19.70 -3.51
C ARG A 285 3.85 -18.75 -2.47
N GLN A 286 4.67 -18.17 -1.59
CA GLN A 286 4.18 -17.27 -0.56
C GLN A 286 3.69 -15.93 -1.14
N THR A 287 4.46 -15.33 -2.05
CA THR A 287 4.05 -14.09 -2.73
C THR A 287 2.76 -14.30 -3.53
N GLU A 288 2.66 -15.41 -4.26
CA GLU A 288 1.46 -15.75 -5.01
C GLU A 288 0.26 -15.95 -4.07
N LEU A 289 0.42 -16.75 -3.00
CA LEU A 289 -0.62 -16.98 -2.02
C LEU A 289 -1.19 -15.66 -1.47
N LEU A 290 -0.31 -14.76 -1.03
CA LEU A 290 -0.73 -13.46 -0.50
C LEU A 290 -1.43 -12.59 -1.56
N ALA A 291 -0.93 -12.58 -2.80
CA ALA A 291 -1.57 -11.87 -3.90
C ALA A 291 -2.98 -12.40 -4.18
N ARG A 292 -3.19 -13.73 -4.15
CA ARG A 292 -4.48 -14.39 -4.36
C ARG A 292 -5.44 -14.15 -3.20
N VAL A 293 -4.97 -14.19 -1.95
CA VAL A 293 -5.82 -13.87 -0.77
C VAL A 293 -6.30 -12.42 -0.86
N ARG A 294 -5.40 -11.48 -1.20
CA ARG A 294 -5.76 -10.08 -1.41
C ARG A 294 -6.76 -9.92 -2.56
N ASP A 295 -6.54 -10.61 -3.67
CA ASP A 295 -7.43 -10.58 -4.84
C ASP A 295 -8.85 -11.06 -4.50
N LEU A 296 -8.97 -12.23 -3.86
CA LEU A 296 -10.26 -12.77 -3.44
C LEU A 296 -10.97 -11.88 -2.41
N ALA A 297 -10.23 -11.34 -1.43
CA ALA A 297 -10.81 -10.41 -0.47
C ALA A 297 -11.36 -9.15 -1.16
N ARG A 298 -10.63 -8.61 -2.16
CA ARG A 298 -11.12 -7.47 -2.96
C ARG A 298 -12.34 -7.84 -3.78
N LEU A 299 -12.34 -9.00 -4.43
CA LEU A 299 -13.49 -9.47 -5.21
C LEU A 299 -14.74 -9.60 -4.33
N GLN A 300 -14.61 -10.12 -3.12
CA GLN A 300 -15.73 -10.31 -2.19
C GLN A 300 -16.24 -8.99 -1.60
N LEU A 301 -15.37 -8.03 -1.32
CA LEU A 301 -15.73 -6.78 -0.67
C LEU A 301 -16.16 -5.68 -1.64
N VAL A 302 -15.62 -5.70 -2.86
CA VAL A 302 -15.74 -4.59 -3.83
C VAL A 302 -16.34 -5.06 -5.15
N GLY A 303 -16.51 -6.38 -5.36
CA GLY A 303 -16.97 -6.94 -6.62
C GLY A 303 -15.93 -6.91 -7.74
N SER A 304 -14.68 -6.50 -7.45
CA SER A 304 -13.60 -6.48 -8.43
C SER A 304 -12.26 -6.86 -7.81
N GLY A 305 -11.52 -7.71 -8.51
CA GLY A 305 -10.18 -8.15 -8.13
C GLY A 305 -9.09 -7.18 -8.57
N LEU A 306 -7.86 -7.67 -8.56
CA LEU A 306 -6.68 -7.09 -9.18
C LEU A 306 -6.70 -7.36 -10.69
N LEU A 307 -5.90 -6.59 -11.42
CA LEU A 307 -5.70 -6.82 -12.86
C LEU A 307 -4.56 -7.81 -13.07
N THR A 308 -4.68 -8.66 -14.07
CA THR A 308 -3.54 -9.34 -14.70
C THR A 308 -2.69 -8.33 -15.49
N LEU A 309 -1.46 -8.70 -15.85
CA LEU A 309 -0.63 -7.85 -16.70
C LEU A 309 -1.31 -7.54 -18.04
N GLN A 310 -1.93 -8.54 -18.65
CA GLN A 310 -2.65 -8.38 -19.91
C GLN A 310 -3.80 -7.36 -19.78
N GLU A 311 -4.67 -7.51 -18.78
CA GLU A 311 -5.77 -6.57 -18.56
C GLU A 311 -5.29 -5.14 -18.28
N LEU A 312 -4.14 -4.99 -17.61
CA LEU A 312 -3.54 -3.68 -17.38
C LEU A 312 -3.00 -3.07 -18.68
N VAL A 313 -2.35 -3.85 -19.54
CA VAL A 313 -1.86 -3.40 -20.85
C VAL A 313 -3.04 -3.03 -21.76
N GLU A 314 -4.10 -3.84 -21.78
CA GLU A 314 -5.34 -3.53 -22.50
C GLU A 314 -6.01 -2.26 -21.98
N LEU A 315 -6.04 -2.06 -20.66
CA LEU A 315 -6.55 -0.83 -20.06
C LEU A 315 -5.76 0.39 -20.54
N VAL A 316 -4.42 0.31 -20.54
CA VAL A 316 -3.55 1.38 -21.04
C VAL A 316 -3.84 1.65 -22.53
N GLY A 317 -3.94 0.61 -23.35
CA GLY A 317 -4.25 0.73 -24.77
C GLY A 317 -5.63 1.34 -25.05
N SER A 318 -6.58 1.20 -24.11
CA SER A 318 -7.90 1.86 -24.19
C SER A 318 -7.86 3.38 -23.94
N ILE A 319 -6.75 3.93 -23.44
CA ILE A 319 -6.61 5.36 -23.15
C ILE A 319 -6.06 6.08 -24.38
N HIS A 320 -6.96 6.66 -25.16
CA HIS A 320 -6.64 7.40 -26.38
C HIS A 320 -7.52 8.64 -26.54
N ASP A 321 -7.11 9.53 -27.44
CA ASP A 321 -7.90 10.66 -27.94
C ASP A 321 -8.07 10.54 -29.46
N ALA A 322 -8.47 11.63 -30.13
CA ALA A 322 -8.64 11.66 -31.58
C ALA A 322 -7.31 11.63 -32.36
N HIS A 323 -6.17 11.88 -31.70
CA HIS A 323 -4.88 12.12 -32.34
C HIS A 323 -3.81 11.07 -31.98
N GLY A 324 -4.08 10.18 -31.03
CA GLY A 324 -3.09 9.27 -30.46
C GLY A 324 -3.59 8.57 -29.21
N GLY A 325 -2.72 7.78 -28.59
CA GLY A 325 -3.02 7.11 -27.34
C GLY A 325 -1.79 6.76 -26.52
N LEU A 326 -2.02 6.22 -25.32
CA LEU A 326 -0.94 5.74 -24.47
C LEU A 326 -0.47 4.37 -24.95
N VAL A 327 0.85 4.21 -25.00
CA VAL A 327 1.49 2.93 -25.32
C VAL A 327 2.51 2.57 -24.26
N VAL A 328 2.61 1.26 -23.99
CA VAL A 328 3.61 0.71 -23.08
C VAL A 328 4.94 0.63 -23.82
N VAL A 329 5.94 1.37 -23.34
CA VAL A 329 7.29 1.38 -23.92
C VAL A 329 8.27 0.53 -23.11
N LYS A 330 7.96 0.27 -21.83
CA LYS A 330 8.80 -0.55 -20.96
C LYS A 330 7.97 -1.21 -19.85
N GLN A 331 8.32 -2.43 -19.49
CA GLN A 331 7.82 -3.09 -18.29
C GLN A 331 8.96 -3.22 -17.28
N LEU A 332 8.68 -2.90 -16.02
CA LEU A 332 9.59 -2.95 -14.89
C LEU A 332 9.07 -4.00 -13.91
N HIS A 333 9.92 -4.97 -13.58
CA HIS A 333 9.55 -6.11 -12.74
C HIS A 333 10.47 -6.17 -11.54
N ALA A 334 9.90 -6.26 -10.34
CA ALA A 334 10.68 -6.58 -9.15
C ALA A 334 10.73 -8.11 -8.97
N PRO A 335 11.88 -8.68 -8.58
CA PRO A 335 12.00 -10.11 -8.35
C PRO A 335 11.02 -10.53 -7.23
N ASN A 336 10.29 -11.62 -7.46
CA ASN A 336 9.36 -12.19 -6.48
C ASN A 336 8.30 -11.19 -5.97
N SER A 337 7.80 -10.31 -6.84
CA SER A 337 6.81 -9.27 -6.50
C SER A 337 5.50 -9.45 -7.26
N ALA A 338 4.39 -9.14 -6.60
CA ALA A 338 3.05 -9.07 -7.21
C ALA A 338 2.70 -7.63 -7.63
N PHE A 339 3.71 -6.85 -8.05
CA PHE A 339 3.60 -5.50 -8.57
C PHE A 339 4.35 -5.38 -9.89
N VAL A 340 3.89 -4.45 -10.73
CA VAL A 340 4.56 -4.08 -11.99
C VAL A 340 4.73 -2.57 -12.06
N GLY A 341 5.79 -2.14 -12.76
CA GLY A 341 5.90 -0.78 -13.28
C GLY A 341 5.72 -0.78 -14.79
N LEU A 342 4.89 0.09 -15.34
CA LEU A 342 4.78 0.32 -16.78
C LEU A 342 5.30 1.71 -17.12
N GLY A 343 6.31 1.77 -17.98
CA GLY A 343 6.73 3.00 -18.64
C GLY A 343 5.82 3.27 -19.83
N LEU A 344 5.16 4.42 -19.84
CA LEU A 344 4.14 4.82 -20.80
C LEU A 344 4.55 6.10 -21.52
N ARG A 345 4.24 6.18 -22.81
CA ARG A 345 4.37 7.39 -23.62
C ARG A 345 3.13 7.62 -24.47
N TYR A 346 2.92 8.86 -24.89
CA TYR A 346 1.92 9.18 -25.91
C TYR A 346 2.46 8.85 -27.31
N GLN A 347 1.71 8.09 -28.08
CA GLN A 347 1.99 7.80 -29.48
C GLN A 347 0.91 8.42 -30.37
N PRO A 348 1.26 9.34 -31.29
CA PRO A 348 0.32 9.86 -32.27
C PRO A 348 -0.16 8.76 -33.23
N LEU A 349 -1.41 8.85 -33.68
CA LEU A 349 -1.86 8.10 -34.85
C LEU A 349 -0.99 8.52 -36.05
N LEU A 350 -0.40 7.56 -36.76
CA LEU A 350 0.23 7.83 -38.03
C LEU A 350 -0.83 8.36 -39.00
N PRO A 351 -0.58 9.45 -39.74
CA PRO A 351 -1.49 9.87 -40.78
C PRO A 351 -1.59 8.72 -41.79
N LEU A 352 -2.81 8.35 -42.17
CA LEU A 352 -3.05 7.48 -43.31
C LEU A 352 -2.41 8.17 -44.52
N THR A 353 -1.22 7.71 -44.92
CA THR A 353 -0.59 8.13 -46.17
C THR A 353 -1.48 7.63 -47.30
N GLY A 354 -2.31 8.54 -47.82
CA GLY A 354 -3.06 8.37 -49.06
C GLY A 354 -2.24 8.79 -50.27
#